data_AF-A0A5S3VWM7-F1
#
_entry.id   AF-A0A5S3VWM7-F1
#
_cell.length_a   1.000
_cell.length_b   1.000
_cell.length_c   1.000
_cell.angle_alpha   90.00
_cell.angle_beta   90.00
_cell.angle_gamma   90.00
#
_symmetry.space_group_name_H-M   'P 1'
#
loop_
_entity.id
_entity.type
_entity.pdbx_description
1 polymer ?
#
loop_
_entity_poly.entity_id
_entity_poly.type
_entity_poly.pdbx_seq_one_letter_code
_entity_poly.pdbx_strand_id
1 'polypeptide(L)'
;MIIFYDGNCPLCNAEMQHLKRADVDHKITLEDLNADDFSERFPAIDKQNAMDLLHAQTDKGQMIYGLDVTYQAWRIVGKYRWLKIIRLPVIRFFADHAYTFFAKYRHHISRFLMPNAQCSNGQCNIKSKGEK
;
A
#
# COMPACT_ATOMS: atom_id res chain seq x y z
N MET A 1 -3.76 -12.97 -2.53
CA MET A 1 -2.56 -12.26 -2.01
C MET A 1 -3.01 -11.34 -0.89
N ILE A 2 -2.26 -11.23 0.19
CA ILE A 2 -2.58 -10.37 1.35
C ILE A 2 -1.58 -9.22 1.38
N ILE A 3 -2.04 -7.97 1.41
CA ILE A 3 -1.19 -6.78 1.55
C ILE A 3 -1.42 -6.19 2.93
N PHE A 4 -0.31 -5.97 3.64
CA PHE A 4 -0.30 -5.36 4.97
C PHE A 4 0.03 -3.88 4.82
N TYR A 5 -0.90 -3.00 5.16
CA TYR A 5 -0.79 -1.56 4.88
C TYR A 5 -1.10 -0.70 6.10
N ASP A 6 -0.70 0.56 6.04
CA ASP A 6 -0.99 1.56 7.08
C ASP A 6 -2.28 2.33 6.76
N GLY A 7 -3.39 1.99 7.43
CA GLY A 7 -4.66 2.71 7.33
C GLY A 7 -4.65 4.15 7.86
N ASN A 8 -3.71 4.49 8.74
CA ASN A 8 -3.52 5.84 9.29
C ASN A 8 -2.75 6.79 8.35
N CYS A 9 -2.26 6.29 7.22
CA CYS A 9 -1.65 7.09 6.17
C CYS A 9 -2.70 7.37 5.07
N PRO A 10 -3.20 8.61 4.92
CA PRO A 10 -4.25 8.92 3.94
C PRO A 10 -3.90 8.51 2.50
N LEU A 11 -2.64 8.73 2.09
CA LEU A 11 -2.16 8.39 0.76
C LEU A 11 -2.09 6.88 0.57
N CYS A 12 -1.56 6.17 1.56
CA CYS A 12 -1.44 4.72 1.55
C CYS A 12 -2.83 4.07 1.50
N ASN A 13 -3.75 4.50 2.37
CA ASN A 13 -5.12 4.00 2.35
C ASN A 13 -5.81 4.32 1.03
N ALA A 14 -5.68 5.54 0.48
CA ALA A 14 -6.27 5.88 -0.81
C ALA A 14 -5.76 5.01 -1.97
N GLU A 15 -4.45 4.73 -2.01
CA GLU A 15 -3.87 3.81 -2.99
C GLU A 15 -4.45 2.40 -2.84
N MET A 16 -4.52 1.89 -1.61
CA MET A 16 -5.08 0.56 -1.35
C MET A 16 -6.56 0.48 -1.69
N GLN A 17 -7.35 1.51 -1.40
CA GLN A 17 -8.75 1.58 -1.83
C GLN A 17 -8.89 1.62 -3.36
N HIS A 18 -8.00 2.35 -4.05
CA HIS A 18 -7.99 2.39 -5.51
C HIS A 18 -7.64 1.02 -6.12
N LEU A 19 -6.64 0.34 -5.55
CA LEU A 19 -6.28 -1.03 -5.90
C LEU A 19 -7.45 -1.98 -5.67
N LYS A 20 -8.13 -1.90 -4.52
CA LYS A 20 -9.26 -2.77 -4.18
C LYS A 20 -10.44 -2.58 -5.14
N ARG A 21 -10.70 -1.35 -5.59
CA ARG A 21 -11.71 -1.07 -6.63
C ARG A 21 -11.31 -1.63 -7.99
N ALA A 22 -10.02 -1.71 -8.30
CA ALA A 22 -9.53 -2.33 -9.53
C ALA A 22 -9.50 -3.87 -9.46
N ASP A 23 -9.49 -4.45 -8.26
CA ASP A 23 -9.53 -5.89 -7.98
C ASP A 23 -10.94 -6.48 -8.13
N VAL A 24 -11.44 -6.50 -9.38
CA VAL A 24 -12.77 -7.04 -9.73
C VAL A 24 -12.91 -8.53 -9.39
N ASP A 25 -11.82 -9.28 -9.46
CA ASP A 25 -11.80 -10.73 -9.17
C ASP A 25 -11.58 -11.05 -7.68
N HIS A 26 -11.50 -10.04 -6.81
CA HIS A 26 -11.28 -10.19 -5.36
C HIS A 26 -10.05 -11.05 -4.99
N LYS A 27 -8.97 -10.94 -5.75
CA LYS A 27 -7.73 -11.71 -5.56
C LYS A 27 -6.81 -11.13 -4.48
N ILE A 28 -7.11 -9.92 -4.01
CA ILE A 28 -6.30 -9.17 -3.05
C ILE A 28 -7.08 -8.94 -1.75
N THR A 29 -6.52 -9.40 -0.64
CA THR A 29 -6.96 -9.07 0.71
C THR A 29 -6.09 -7.94 1.24
N LEU A 30 -6.71 -6.93 1.84
CA LEU A 30 -6.02 -5.82 2.48
C LEU A 30 -6.16 -5.96 3.99
N GLU A 31 -5.05 -5.88 4.70
CA GLU A 31 -5.00 -5.99 6.15
C GLU A 31 -4.36 -4.73 6.72
N ASP A 32 -5.11 -4.02 7.57
CA ASP A 32 -4.62 -2.82 8.23
C ASP A 32 -3.72 -3.21 9.39
N LEU A 33 -2.47 -2.73 9.35
CA LEU A 33 -1.50 -2.91 10.43
C LEU A 33 -1.99 -2.29 11.75
N ASN A 34 -2.91 -1.32 11.69
CA ASN A 34 -3.45 -0.63 12.85
C ASN A 34 -4.66 -1.34 13.47
N ALA A 35 -5.14 -2.46 12.90
CA ALA A 35 -6.20 -3.23 13.52
C ALA A 35 -5.77 -3.78 14.88
N ASP A 36 -6.67 -3.74 15.87
CA ASP A 36 -6.38 -4.15 17.25
C ASP A 36 -6.02 -5.64 17.36
N ASP A 37 -6.60 -6.47 16.50
CA ASP A 37 -6.38 -7.91 16.42
C ASP A 37 -5.24 -8.32 15.45
N PHE A 38 -4.54 -7.35 14.84
CA PHE A 38 -3.55 -7.62 13.80
C PHE A 38 -2.45 -8.58 14.27
N SER A 39 -1.87 -8.31 15.44
CA SER A 39 -0.76 -9.12 15.98
C SER A 39 -1.20 -10.52 16.41
N GLU A 40 -2.48 -10.73 16.72
CA GLU A 40 -3.03 -12.05 17.03
C GLU A 40 -3.23 -12.87 15.75
N ARG A 41 -3.72 -12.22 14.68
CA ARG A 41 -3.98 -12.85 13.39
C ARG A 41 -2.71 -13.14 12.60
N PHE A 42 -1.70 -12.28 12.70
CA PHE A 42 -0.46 -12.35 11.92
C PHE A 42 0.80 -12.25 12.81
N PRO A 43 1.01 -13.19 13.75
CA PRO A 43 2.12 -13.13 14.70
C PRO A 43 3.52 -13.25 14.05
N ALA A 44 3.59 -13.76 12.82
CA ALA A 44 4.82 -13.86 12.05
C ALA A 44 5.23 -12.54 11.37
N ILE A 45 4.36 -11.53 11.34
CA ILE A 45 4.62 -10.24 10.71
C ILE A 45 5.04 -9.24 11.77
N ASP A 46 6.28 -8.76 11.65
CA ASP A 46 6.75 -7.63 12.44
C ASP A 46 6.06 -6.35 11.95
N LYS A 47 5.14 -5.84 12.77
CA LYS A 47 4.37 -4.63 12.51
C LYS A 47 5.25 -3.39 12.32
N GLN A 48 6.35 -3.26 13.06
CA GLN A 48 7.24 -2.10 12.93
C GLN A 48 7.94 -2.12 11.57
N ASN A 49 8.47 -3.27 11.18
CA ASN A 49 9.07 -3.44 9.86
C ASN A 49 8.05 -3.25 8.73
N ALA A 50 6.84 -3.77 8.89
CA ALA A 50 5.75 -3.57 7.92
C ALA A 50 5.25 -2.11 7.85
N MET A 51 5.47 -1.33 8.91
CA MET A 51 5.24 0.10 8.89
C MET A 51 6.35 0.83 8.12
N ASP A 52 7.61 0.40 8.18
CA ASP A 52 8.70 1.05 7.44
C ASP A 52 8.74 0.67 5.95
N LEU A 53 8.33 -0.56 5.63
CA LEU A 53 8.36 -1.11 4.28
C LEU A 53 7.04 -1.84 3.99
N LEU A 54 6.42 -1.59 2.84
CA LEU A 54 5.17 -2.28 2.49
C LEU A 54 5.41 -3.78 2.36
N HIS A 55 4.61 -4.58 3.06
CA HIS A 55 4.73 -6.03 3.05
C HIS A 55 3.51 -6.65 2.36
N ALA A 56 3.72 -7.76 1.64
CA ALA A 56 2.62 -8.61 1.21
C ALA A 56 3.01 -10.08 1.22
N GLN A 57 2.01 -10.92 1.43
CA GLN A 57 2.12 -12.36 1.31
C GLN A 57 1.41 -12.83 0.04
N THR A 58 2.16 -13.50 -0.83
CA THR A 58 1.62 -14.12 -2.04
C THR A 58 0.69 -15.29 -1.69
N ASP A 59 -0.10 -15.74 -2.67
CA ASP A 59 -0.92 -16.96 -2.58
C ASP A 59 -0.12 -18.23 -2.26
N LYS A 60 1.17 -18.25 -2.59
CA LYS A 60 2.11 -19.33 -2.27
C LYS A 60 2.73 -19.21 -0.87
N GLY A 61 2.34 -18.21 -0.08
CA GLY A 61 2.92 -17.95 1.24
C GLY A 61 4.25 -17.20 1.24
N GLN A 62 4.83 -16.89 0.06
CA GLN A 62 6.06 -16.12 -0.04
C GLN A 62 5.81 -14.65 0.31
N MET A 63 6.67 -14.08 1.16
CA MET A 63 6.69 -12.65 1.47
C MET A 63 7.42 -11.85 0.40
N ILE A 64 6.83 -10.73 0.02
CA ILE A 64 7.37 -9.73 -0.90
C ILE A 64 7.25 -8.34 -0.28
N TYR A 65 8.09 -7.40 -0.74
CA TYR A 65 8.36 -6.16 -0.02
C TYR A 65 8.45 -4.94 -0.94
N GLY A 66 8.13 -3.76 -0.40
CA GLY A 66 8.27 -2.47 -1.07
C GLY A 66 7.51 -2.38 -2.38
N LEU A 67 8.14 -1.80 -3.41
CA LEU A 67 7.53 -1.62 -4.73
C LEU A 67 7.18 -2.94 -5.44
N ASP A 68 7.82 -4.05 -5.08
CA ASP A 68 7.47 -5.36 -5.63
C ASP A 68 6.04 -5.78 -5.19
N VAL A 69 5.57 -5.34 -4.01
CA VAL A 69 4.18 -5.52 -3.57
C VAL A 69 3.21 -4.83 -4.53
N THR A 70 3.40 -3.52 -4.74
CA THR A 70 2.54 -2.72 -5.60
C THR A 70 2.54 -3.27 -7.02
N TYR A 71 3.71 -3.63 -7.55
CA TYR A 71 3.81 -4.25 -8.87
C TYR A 71 3.04 -5.57 -8.97
N GLN A 72 3.23 -6.48 -8.00
CA GLN A 72 2.56 -7.77 -7.98
C GLN A 72 1.03 -7.59 -7.88
N ALA A 73 0.58 -6.65 -7.05
CA ALA A 73 -0.82 -6.29 -6.89
C ALA A 73 -1.45 -5.84 -8.21
N TRP A 74 -0.83 -4.88 -8.88
CA TRP A 74 -1.32 -4.35 -10.16
C TRP A 74 -1.25 -5.37 -11.30
N ARG A 75 -0.31 -6.33 -11.22
CA ARG A 75 -0.25 -7.48 -12.12
C ARG A 75 -1.43 -8.43 -11.90
N ILE A 76 -1.80 -8.72 -10.67
CA ILE A 76 -2.92 -9.61 -10.32
C ILE A 76 -4.26 -9.02 -10.81
N VAL A 77 -4.48 -7.72 -10.63
CA VAL A 77 -5.70 -7.03 -11.09
C VAL A 77 -5.71 -6.71 -12.58
N GLY A 78 -4.71 -7.14 -13.34
CA GLY A 78 -4.68 -7.01 -14.81
C GLY A 78 -4.35 -5.61 -15.36
N LYS A 79 -4.04 -4.62 -14.51
CA LYS A 79 -3.73 -3.23 -14.93
C LYS A 79 -2.23 -2.92 -14.95
N TYR A 80 -1.42 -3.81 -15.52
CA TYR A 80 0.06 -3.77 -15.43
C TYR A 80 0.81 -3.19 -16.63
N ARG A 81 0.11 -2.81 -17.72
CA ARG A 81 0.77 -2.48 -19.00
C ARG A 81 1.78 -1.34 -18.90
N TRP A 82 1.48 -0.29 -18.14
CA TRP A 82 2.38 0.87 -17.94
C TRP A 82 3.44 0.63 -16.85
N LEU A 83 3.13 -0.20 -15.85
CA LEU A 83 4.03 -0.51 -14.72
C LEU A 83 5.29 -1.29 -15.15
N LYS A 84 5.30 -1.93 -16.32
CA LYS A 84 6.50 -2.59 -16.86
C LYS A 84 7.67 -1.62 -17.06
N ILE A 85 7.39 -0.34 -17.35
CA ILE A 85 8.42 0.69 -17.56
C ILE A 85 9.17 0.97 -16.26
N ILE A 86 8.46 0.99 -15.13
CA ILE A 86 9.03 1.25 -13.79
C ILE A 86 10.02 0.14 -13.37
N ARG A 87 9.94 -1.03 -14.02
CA ARG A 87 10.81 -2.19 -13.75
C ARG A 87 12.12 -2.21 -14.54
N LEU A 88 12.40 -1.24 -15.41
CA LEU A 88 13.71 -1.14 -16.03
C LEU A 88 14.77 -0.96 -14.93
N PRO A 89 15.92 -1.65 -14.98
CA PRO A 89 16.87 -1.72 -13.86
C PRO A 89 17.34 -0.35 -13.38
N VAL A 90 17.47 0.60 -14.31
CA VAL A 90 17.79 2.00 -14.00
C VAL A 90 16.65 2.67 -13.23
N ILE A 91 15.42 2.57 -13.72
CA ILE A 91 14.25 3.20 -13.09
C ILE A 91 13.96 2.55 -11.74
N ARG A 92 14.11 1.22 -11.63
CA ARG A 92 13.97 0.47 -10.38
C ARG A 92 14.92 0.99 -9.30
N PHE A 93 16.20 1.20 -9.64
CA PHE A 93 17.17 1.71 -8.66
C PHE A 93 16.76 3.08 -8.09
N PHE A 94 16.33 4.00 -8.95
CA PHE A 94 15.82 5.30 -8.52
C PHE A 94 14.48 5.19 -7.78
N ALA A 95 13.59 4.31 -8.22
CA ALA A 95 12.29 4.10 -7.61
C ALA A 95 12.40 3.51 -6.20
N ASP A 96 13.30 2.56 -5.97
CA ASP A 96 13.55 1.98 -4.65
C ASP A 96 14.11 3.04 -3.66
N HIS A 97 15.02 3.91 -4.13
CA HIS A 97 15.51 5.04 -3.34
C HIS A 97 14.44 6.10 -3.07
N ALA A 98 13.64 6.44 -4.09
CA ALA A 98 12.51 7.36 -3.92
C ALA A 98 11.46 6.77 -2.98
N TYR A 99 11.22 5.46 -3.05
CA TYR A 99 10.25 4.76 -2.22
C TYR A 99 10.68 4.68 -0.75
N THR A 100 11.95 4.39 -0.46
CA THR A 100 12.47 4.41 0.91
C THR A 100 12.40 5.81 1.52
N PHE A 101 12.72 6.85 0.75
CA PHE A 101 12.51 8.23 1.18
C PHE A 101 11.02 8.52 1.42
N PHE A 102 10.16 8.13 0.48
CA PHE A 102 8.72 8.29 0.61
C PHE A 102 8.16 7.60 1.84
N ALA A 103 8.53 6.33 2.08
CA ALA A 103 8.07 5.54 3.23
C ALA A 103 8.46 6.21 4.55
N LYS A 104 9.69 6.71 4.65
CA LYS A 104 10.18 7.44 5.83
C LYS A 104 9.42 8.74 6.08
N TYR A 105 9.09 9.49 5.03
CA TYR A 105 8.38 10.77 5.13
C TYR A 105 6.89 10.67 4.86
N ARG A 106 6.32 9.46 4.82
CA ARG A 106 4.97 9.21 4.28
C ARG A 106 3.88 10.02 4.96
N HIS A 107 3.97 10.22 6.28
CA HIS A 107 2.97 11.00 7.02
C HIS A 107 3.04 12.49 6.67
N HIS A 108 4.26 13.04 6.51
CA HIS A 108 4.46 14.43 6.10
C HIS A 108 4.05 14.65 4.64
N ILE A 109 4.51 13.76 3.74
CA ILE A 109 4.18 13.81 2.31
C ILE A 109 2.68 13.63 2.12
N SER A 110 2.06 12.66 2.79
CA SER A 110 0.63 12.42 2.71
C SER A 110 -0.16 13.62 3.21
N ARG A 111 0.23 14.26 4.32
CA ARG A 111 -0.45 15.45 4.83
C ARG A 111 -0.28 16.66 3.91
N PHE A 112 0.87 16.79 3.27
CA PHE A 112 1.15 17.85 2.31
C PHE A 112 0.37 17.67 1.00
N LEU A 113 0.38 16.46 0.42
CA LEU A 113 -0.32 16.14 -0.82
C LEU A 113 -1.85 16.07 -0.63
N MET A 114 -2.30 15.73 0.58
CA MET A 114 -3.71 15.47 0.88
C MET A 114 -4.16 16.21 2.13
N PRO A 115 -4.17 17.56 2.11
CA PRO A 115 -4.50 18.38 3.29
C PRO A 115 -5.96 18.21 3.75
N ASN A 116 -6.84 17.70 2.88
CA ASN A 116 -8.26 17.49 3.16
C ASN A 116 -8.60 16.05 3.62
N ALA A 117 -7.61 15.23 3.93
CA ALA A 117 -7.85 13.89 4.46
C ALA A 117 -8.53 13.97 5.83
N GLN A 118 -9.56 13.15 6.04
CA GLN A 118 -10.22 12.99 7.33
C GLN A 118 -9.85 11.62 7.91
N CYS A 119 -9.25 11.64 9.10
CA CYS A 119 -8.92 10.44 9.84
C CYS A 119 -9.95 10.26 10.96
N SER A 120 -10.61 9.12 10.98
CA SER A 120 -11.59 8.74 12.00
C SER A 120 -11.38 7.27 12.34
N ASN A 121 -11.41 6.93 13.63
CA ASN A 121 -11.30 5.55 14.13
C ASN A 121 -10.10 4.77 13.55
N GLY A 122 -8.91 5.39 13.51
CA GLY A 122 -7.69 4.70 13.06
C GLY A 122 -7.59 4.46 11.55
N GLN A 123 -8.50 5.06 10.75
CA GLN A 123 -8.42 5.02 9.29
C GLN A 123 -8.57 6.42 8.69
N CYS A 124 -7.75 6.71 7.69
CA CYS A 124 -7.73 7.99 7.00
C CYS A 124 -8.33 7.89 5.60
N ASN A 125 -9.42 8.61 5.34
CA ASN A 125 -10.07 8.65 4.04
C ASN A 125 -9.97 10.04 3.40
N ILE A 126 -9.95 10.06 2.07
CA ILE A 126 -10.10 11.31 1.31
C ILE A 126 -11.59 11.60 1.22
N LYS A 127 -12.03 12.79 1.61
CA LYS A 127 -13.30 13.31 1.10
C LYS A 127 -13.15 13.48 -0.41
N SER A 128 -13.84 12.67 -1.21
CA SER A 128 -14.00 13.00 -2.62
C SER A 128 -14.62 14.40 -2.67
N LYS A 129 -13.88 15.36 -3.22
CA LYS A 129 -14.45 16.65 -3.60
C LYS A 129 -15.54 16.27 -4.61
N GLY A 130 -16.81 16.54 -4.26
CA GLY A 130 -17.96 16.07 -5.00
C GLY A 130 -17.80 16.26 -6.50
N GLU A 131 -18.18 15.21 -7.25
CA GLU A 131 -18.60 15.38 -8.63
C GLU A 131 -19.59 16.55 -8.68
N LYS A 132 -19.20 17.60 -9.40
CA LYS A 132 -20.12 18.53 -10.01
C LYS A 132 -20.14 18.23 -11.50
#